data_AF-A0A524PDD2-F1
#
_entry.id   AF-A0A524PDD2-F1
#
_cell.length_a   1.000
_cell.length_b   1.000
_cell.length_c   1.000
_cell.angle_alpha   90.00
_cell.angle_beta   90.00
_cell.angle_gamma   90.00
#
_symmetry.space_group_name_H-M   'P 1'
#
loop_
_entity.id
_entity.type
_entity.pdbx_description
1 polymer ?
#
loop_
_entity_poly.entity_id
_entity_poly.type
_entity_poly.pdbx_seq_one_letter_code
_entity_poly.pdbx_strand_id
1 'polypeptide(L)'
;MVASVPTTPAPRELTRATRLPDVVEVPHRLVLALSGEGSPDSAEFSASIGALYGVAYGLKFRRKKATGWDFKVGPLVGVWWAEGEYAGTGQVPPRDTWRWTVQLDVPLDVTWIDVRETIKAAVSKRG
;
A
#
# COMPACT_ATOMS: atom_id res chain seq x y z
N MET A 1 30.01 -7.97 8.21
CA MET A 1 28.93 -7.35 7.41
C MET A 1 28.22 -6.36 8.30
N VAL A 2 28.27 -5.06 7.98
CA VAL A 2 27.54 -4.03 8.75
C VAL A 2 26.08 -4.12 8.30
N ALA A 3 25.16 -4.43 9.21
CA ALA A 3 23.74 -4.44 8.89
C ALA A 3 23.31 -3.02 8.50
N SER A 4 22.95 -2.81 7.23
CA SER A 4 22.46 -1.52 6.76
C SER A 4 21.13 -1.19 7.45
N VAL A 5 20.95 0.07 7.84
CA VAL A 5 19.69 0.56 8.43
C VAL A 5 18.54 0.31 7.44
N PRO A 6 17.46 -0.39 7.83
CA PRO A 6 16.34 -0.66 6.93
C PRO A 6 15.69 0.65 6.46
N THR A 7 15.62 0.84 5.15
CA THR A 7 14.93 1.98 4.53
C THR A 7 13.52 1.61 4.12
N THR A 8 12.66 2.61 3.93
CA THR A 8 11.34 2.39 3.33
C THR A 8 11.44 2.39 1.81
N PRO A 9 10.69 1.51 1.10
CA PRO A 9 10.56 1.58 -0.36
C PRO A 9 9.73 2.77 -0.83
N ALA A 10 8.95 3.41 0.05
CA ALA A 10 8.13 4.55 -0.32
C ALA A 10 9.00 5.73 -0.78
N PRO A 11 8.72 6.32 -1.95
CA PRO A 11 9.48 7.46 -2.45
C PRO A 11 9.32 8.67 -1.53
N ARG A 12 10.39 9.47 -1.43
CA ARG A 12 10.42 10.64 -0.54
C ARG A 12 9.52 11.75 -1.05
N GLU A 13 9.35 11.81 -2.36
CA GLU A 13 8.50 12.73 -3.11
C GLU A 13 7.04 12.64 -2.65
N LEU A 14 6.60 11.47 -2.20
CA LEU A 14 5.24 11.26 -1.67
C LEU A 14 5.11 11.47 -0.16
N THR A 15 6.21 11.73 0.55
CA THR A 15 6.21 11.72 2.03
C THR A 15 6.86 12.95 2.66
N ARG A 16 7.37 13.88 1.83
CA ARG A 16 8.07 15.10 2.28
C ARG A 16 7.52 16.36 1.61
N ALA A 17 6.21 16.41 1.39
CA ALA A 17 5.54 17.62 0.92
C ALA A 17 5.77 18.78 1.90
N THR A 18 5.95 19.99 1.36
CA THR A 18 5.97 21.22 2.15
C THR A 18 4.59 21.85 2.21
N ARG A 19 4.45 23.00 2.87
CA ARG A 19 3.18 23.77 2.86
C ARG A 19 2.93 24.46 1.52
N LEU A 20 3.96 24.61 0.69
CA LEU A 20 3.85 25.22 -0.61
C LEU A 20 3.71 24.13 -1.68
N PRO A 21 2.81 24.29 -2.66
CA PRO A 21 2.68 23.35 -3.76
C PRO A 21 3.98 23.23 -4.57
N ASP A 22 4.35 22.01 -4.89
CA ASP A 22 5.50 21.67 -5.71
C ASP A 22 5.13 20.62 -6.78
N VAL A 23 5.75 20.75 -7.95
CA VAL A 23 5.68 19.71 -8.99
C VAL A 23 6.83 18.73 -8.73
N VAL A 24 6.49 17.46 -8.56
CA VAL A 24 7.45 16.39 -8.30
C VAL A 24 7.33 15.28 -9.33
N GLU A 25 8.45 14.67 -9.69
CA GLU A 25 8.48 13.46 -10.49
C GLU A 25 8.48 12.25 -9.56
N VAL A 26 7.39 11.47 -9.57
CA VAL A 26 7.28 10.27 -8.74
C VAL A 26 7.99 9.13 -9.47
N PRO A 27 9.02 8.50 -8.86
CA PRO A 27 9.76 7.42 -9.51
C PRO A 27 8.89 6.18 -9.68
N HIS A 28 9.37 5.22 -10.47
CA HIS A 28 8.72 3.91 -10.59
C HIS A 28 8.63 3.21 -9.23
N ARG A 29 7.47 2.63 -8.94
CA ARG A 29 7.14 1.99 -7.66
C ARG A 29 6.62 0.57 -7.89
N LEU A 30 6.86 -0.30 -6.92
CA LEU A 30 6.16 -1.57 -6.82
C LEU A 30 5.33 -1.54 -5.53
N VAL A 31 4.04 -1.82 -5.66
CA VAL A 31 3.09 -1.72 -4.55
C VAL A 31 2.29 -3.00 -4.40
N LEU A 32 1.98 -3.34 -3.15
CA LEU A 32 0.81 -4.16 -2.85
C LEU A 32 -0.41 -3.24 -2.92
N ALA A 33 -1.48 -3.69 -3.54
CA ALA A 33 -2.69 -2.89 -3.71
C ALA A 33 -3.95 -3.72 -3.48
N LEU A 34 -4.96 -3.10 -2.85
CA LEU A 34 -6.34 -3.60 -2.79
C LEU A 34 -7.27 -2.48 -3.20
N SER A 35 -8.26 -2.81 -4.01
CA SER A 35 -9.29 -1.87 -4.44
C SER A 35 -10.64 -2.27 -3.90
N GLY A 36 -11.51 -1.29 -3.74
CA GLY A 36 -12.88 -1.46 -3.33
C GLY A 36 -13.68 -0.19 -3.57
N GLU A 37 -14.87 -0.14 -2.99
CA GLU A 37 -15.79 0.97 -3.12
C GLU A 37 -16.41 1.38 -1.78
N GLY A 38 -17.09 2.51 -1.78
CA GLY A 38 -17.77 3.06 -0.62
C GLY A 38 -16.90 3.85 0.34
N SER A 39 -17.52 4.21 1.46
CA SER A 39 -16.92 5.10 2.46
C SER A 39 -15.67 4.48 3.12
N PRO A 40 -14.61 5.29 3.41
CA PRO A 40 -13.50 4.84 4.25
C PRO A 40 -13.89 4.44 5.67
N ASP A 41 -15.11 4.77 6.11
CA ASP A 41 -15.62 4.37 7.43
C ASP A 41 -16.21 2.94 7.39
N SER A 42 -16.22 2.29 6.23
CA SER A 42 -16.77 0.94 6.04
C SER A 42 -15.89 -0.15 6.66
N ALA A 43 -16.54 -1.25 7.05
CA ALA A 43 -15.83 -2.45 7.51
C ALA A 43 -14.93 -3.05 6.42
N GLU A 44 -15.33 -2.95 5.15
CA GLU A 44 -14.54 -3.44 4.01
C GLU A 44 -13.23 -2.66 3.84
N PHE A 45 -13.29 -1.32 3.93
CA PHE A 45 -12.09 -0.49 3.86
C PHE A 45 -11.11 -0.83 4.98
N SER A 46 -11.61 -0.92 6.22
CA SER A 46 -10.80 -1.30 7.39
C SER A 46 -10.19 -2.71 7.26
N ALA A 47 -10.98 -3.68 6.81
CA ALA A 47 -10.52 -5.05 6.57
C ALA A 47 -9.45 -5.12 5.47
N SER A 48 -9.61 -4.33 4.41
CA SER A 48 -8.66 -4.24 3.30
C SER A 48 -7.31 -3.69 3.76
N ILE A 49 -7.31 -2.62 4.57
CA ILE A 49 -6.09 -2.11 5.20
C ILE A 49 -5.42 -3.18 6.08
N GLY A 50 -6.21 -3.86 6.92
CA GLY A 50 -5.69 -4.93 7.79
C GLY A 50 -5.06 -6.08 7.00
N ALA A 51 -5.70 -6.52 5.92
CA ALA A 51 -5.19 -7.56 5.03
C ALA A 51 -3.88 -7.11 4.34
N LEU A 52 -3.86 -5.87 3.82
CA LEU A 52 -2.71 -5.31 3.14
C LEU A 52 -1.48 -5.23 4.05
N TYR A 53 -1.65 -4.73 5.28
CA TYR A 53 -0.57 -4.72 6.27
C TYR A 53 -0.13 -6.13 6.68
N GLY A 54 -1.06 -7.07 6.83
CA GLY A 54 -0.73 -8.46 7.12
C GLY A 54 0.23 -9.06 6.09
N VAL A 55 -0.03 -8.82 4.79
CA VAL A 55 0.85 -9.28 3.70
C VAL A 55 2.17 -8.51 3.70
N ALA A 56 2.16 -7.18 3.85
CA ALA A 56 3.38 -6.36 3.84
C ALA A 56 4.37 -6.76 4.96
N TYR A 57 3.87 -6.93 6.19
CA TYR A 57 4.70 -7.40 7.30
C TYR A 57 5.12 -8.87 7.15
N GLY A 58 4.25 -9.71 6.60
CA GLY A 58 4.60 -11.09 6.24
C GLY A 58 5.78 -11.16 5.28
N LEU A 59 5.78 -10.35 4.22
CA LEU A 59 6.89 -10.23 3.27
C LEU A 59 8.17 -9.76 3.96
N LYS A 60 8.09 -8.67 4.74
CA LYS A 60 9.22 -8.13 5.52
C LYS A 60 9.89 -9.21 6.35
N PHE A 61 9.12 -9.94 7.16
CA PHE A 61 9.68 -10.94 8.07
C PHE A 61 10.21 -12.18 7.34
N ARG A 62 9.52 -12.65 6.31
CA ARG A 62 10.00 -13.78 5.50
C ARG A 62 11.32 -13.44 4.80
N ARG A 63 11.41 -12.27 4.18
CA ARG A 63 12.62 -11.80 3.50
C ARG A 63 13.79 -11.63 4.46
N LYS A 64 13.55 -10.99 5.61
CA LYS A 64 14.57 -10.85 6.67
C LYS A 64 15.10 -12.21 7.13
N LYS A 65 14.21 -13.18 7.33
CA LYS A 65 14.61 -14.54 7.73
C LYS A 65 15.39 -15.27 6.63
N ALA A 66 14.99 -15.14 5.37
CA ALA A 66 15.59 -15.88 4.26
C ALA A 66 16.94 -15.30 3.79
N THR A 67 17.09 -13.98 3.85
CA THR A 67 18.21 -13.28 3.17
C THR A 67 19.00 -12.35 4.09
N GLY A 68 18.53 -12.09 5.31
CA GLY A 68 19.07 -11.05 6.19
C GLY A 68 18.67 -9.62 5.81
N TRP A 69 18.11 -9.40 4.61
CA TRP A 69 17.67 -8.09 4.14
C TRP A 69 16.33 -7.68 4.73
N ASP A 70 16.24 -6.44 5.19
CA ASP A 70 15.07 -5.89 5.87
C ASP A 70 14.66 -4.56 5.22
N PHE A 71 13.37 -4.22 5.26
CA PHE A 71 12.84 -2.93 4.79
C PHE A 71 11.78 -2.41 5.75
N LYS A 72 11.62 -1.09 5.83
CA LYS A 72 10.59 -0.45 6.65
C LYS A 72 9.28 -0.38 5.85
N VAL A 73 8.21 -0.98 6.38
CA VAL A 73 6.86 -0.79 5.82
C VAL A 73 6.53 0.70 5.87
N GLY A 74 6.20 1.26 4.71
CA GLY A 74 5.95 2.68 4.52
C GLY A 74 4.56 3.12 4.99
N PRO A 75 4.23 4.41 4.80
CA PRO A 75 2.88 4.91 5.00
C PRO A 75 1.90 4.28 4.01
N LEU A 76 0.63 4.18 4.40
CA LEU A 76 -0.46 3.80 3.51
C LEU A 76 -0.70 4.93 2.50
N VAL A 77 -0.83 4.58 1.23
CA VAL A 77 -1.28 5.50 0.17
C VAL A 77 -2.70 5.13 -0.23
N GLY A 78 -3.60 6.12 -0.29
CA GLY A 78 -4.97 5.95 -0.78
C GLY A 78 -5.19 6.75 -2.06
N VAL A 79 -5.63 6.07 -3.12
CA VAL A 79 -6.09 6.69 -4.37
C VAL A 79 -7.60 6.66 -4.36
N TRP A 80 -8.25 7.78 -4.67
CA TRP A 80 -9.69 7.96 -4.58
C TRP A 80 -10.23 8.56 -5.87
N TRP A 81 -11.37 8.05 -6.34
CA TRP A 81 -12.08 8.60 -7.48
C TRP A 81 -13.57 8.32 -7.38
N ALA A 82 -14.34 8.89 -8.29
CA ALA A 82 -15.74 8.57 -8.52
C ALA A 82 -15.99 8.45 -10.03
N GLU A 83 -17.07 7.78 -10.39
CA GLU A 83 -17.46 7.53 -11.77
C GLU A 83 -18.86 8.08 -12.04
N GLY A 84 -19.25 8.11 -13.32
CA GLY A 84 -20.59 8.55 -13.73
C GLY A 84 -20.78 10.06 -13.59
N GLU A 85 -21.97 10.46 -13.11
CA GLU A 85 -22.40 11.86 -13.07
C GLU A 85 -21.51 12.79 -12.22
N TYR A 86 -20.73 12.24 -11.29
CA TYR A 86 -19.82 13.00 -10.45
C TYR A 86 -18.42 13.17 -11.03
N ALA A 87 -18.08 12.43 -12.10
CA ALA A 87 -16.74 12.49 -12.67
C ALA A 87 -16.50 13.84 -13.37
N GLY A 88 -15.50 14.59 -12.90
CA GLY A 88 -15.08 15.84 -13.53
C GLY A 88 -15.96 17.06 -13.24
N THR A 89 -16.96 16.94 -12.35
CA THR A 89 -17.86 18.06 -12.02
C THR A 89 -17.29 19.02 -10.97
N GLY A 90 -16.25 18.62 -10.24
CA GLY A 90 -15.73 19.35 -9.09
C GLY A 90 -16.61 19.28 -7.84
N GLN A 91 -17.75 18.58 -7.91
CA GLN A 91 -18.58 18.29 -6.75
C GLN A 91 -17.98 17.13 -5.96
N VAL A 92 -18.13 17.16 -4.64
CA VAL A 92 -17.76 16.02 -3.79
C VAL A 92 -18.88 14.97 -3.88
N PRO A 93 -18.62 13.77 -4.43
CA PRO A 93 -19.63 12.72 -4.55
C PRO A 93 -20.01 12.17 -3.17
N PRO A 94 -21.22 11.58 -3.02
CA PRO A 94 -21.58 10.84 -1.80
C PRO A 94 -20.52 9.77 -1.49
N ARG A 95 -20.08 9.66 -0.22
CA ARG A 95 -18.96 8.79 0.19
C ARG A 95 -19.17 7.32 -0.17
N ASP A 96 -20.42 6.86 -0.21
CA ASP A 96 -20.76 5.48 -0.59
C ASP A 96 -20.59 5.19 -2.08
N THR A 97 -20.38 6.22 -2.91
CA THR A 97 -20.10 6.09 -4.35
C THR A 97 -18.60 6.17 -4.67
N TRP A 98 -17.77 6.38 -3.66
CA TRP A 98 -16.33 6.50 -3.87
C TRP A 98 -15.75 5.16 -4.29
N ARG A 99 -14.75 5.21 -5.17
CA ARG A 99 -13.89 4.08 -5.47
C ARG A 99 -12.51 4.38 -4.95
N TRP A 100 -11.85 3.35 -4.47
CA TRP A 100 -10.54 3.51 -3.85
C TRP A 100 -9.61 2.35 -4.14
N THR A 101 -8.32 2.68 -4.13
CA THR A 101 -7.23 1.71 -4.07
C THR A 101 -6.30 2.12 -2.94
N VAL A 102 -6.10 1.23 -1.97
CA VAL A 102 -5.12 1.39 -0.90
C VAL A 102 -3.84 0.64 -1.25
N GLN A 103 -2.69 1.25 -0.98
CA GLN A 103 -1.38 0.79 -1.45
C GLN A 103 -0.31 0.84 -0.36
N LEU A 104 0.61 -0.11 -0.39
CA LEU A 104 1.86 -0.10 0.37
C LEU A 104 3.03 -0.40 -0.55
N ASP A 105 4.02 0.49 -0.58
CA ASP A 105 5.26 0.32 -1.33
C ASP A 105 6.08 -0.85 -0.77
N VAL A 106 6.55 -1.70 -1.68
CA VAL A 106 7.46 -2.82 -1.43
C VAL A 106 8.72 -2.69 -2.28
N PRO A 107 9.84 -3.34 -1.91
CA PRO A 107 11.04 -3.31 -2.74
C PRO A 107 10.79 -3.80 -4.16
N LEU A 108 11.45 -3.19 -5.15
CA LEU A 108 11.23 -3.46 -6.59
C LEU A 108 11.53 -4.91 -7.03
N ASP A 109 12.31 -5.64 -6.24
CA ASP A 109 12.67 -7.04 -6.48
C ASP A 109 11.67 -8.03 -5.86
N VAL A 110 10.61 -7.56 -5.20
CA VAL A 110 9.51 -8.43 -4.72
C VAL A 110 8.77 -9.02 -5.92
N THR A 111 8.61 -10.33 -5.93
CA THR A 111 7.93 -11.04 -7.01
C THR A 111 6.52 -11.46 -6.62
N TRP A 112 5.70 -11.83 -7.61
CA TRP A 112 4.38 -12.42 -7.35
C TRP A 112 4.45 -13.72 -6.54
N ILE A 113 5.53 -14.49 -6.68
CA ILE A 113 5.74 -15.72 -5.89
C ILE A 113 5.90 -15.38 -4.41
N ASP A 114 6.68 -14.34 -4.08
CA ASP A 114 6.86 -13.88 -2.70
C ASP A 114 5.52 -13.50 -2.07
N VAL A 115 4.70 -12.75 -2.81
CA VAL A 115 3.37 -12.31 -2.39
C VAL A 115 2.46 -13.51 -2.17
N ARG A 116 2.35 -14.41 -3.16
CA ARG A 116 1.47 -15.59 -3.10
C ARG A 116 1.81 -16.50 -1.91
N GLU A 117 3.09 -16.79 -1.71
CA GLU A 117 3.52 -17.65 -0.59
C GLU A 117 3.29 -16.95 0.76
N THR A 118 3.33 -15.61 0.81
CA THR A 118 3.00 -14.85 2.02
C THR A 118 1.51 -14.93 2.32
N ILE A 119 0.66 -14.79 1.31
CA ILE A 119 -0.80 -14.92 1.44
C ILE A 119 -1.15 -16.32 1.95
N LYS A 120 -0.59 -17.38 1.34
CA LYS A 120 -0.80 -18.77 1.79
C LYS A 120 -0.45 -18.94 3.27
N ALA A 121 0.72 -18.48 3.68
CA ALA A 121 1.17 -18.59 5.07
C ALA A 121 0.30 -17.76 6.05
N ALA A 122 -0.27 -16.63 5.61
CA ALA A 122 -1.16 -15.81 6.42
C ALA A 122 -2.53 -16.47 6.64
N VAL A 123 -3.07 -17.14 5.60
CA VAL A 123 -4.36 -17.85 5.68
C VAL A 123 -4.24 -19.10 6.55
N SER A 124 -3.17 -19.88 6.42
CA SER A 124 -2.98 -21.11 7.22
C SER A 124 -2.80 -20.89 8.73
N LYS A 125 -2.60 -19.64 9.19
CA LYS A 125 -2.51 -19.30 10.62
C LYS A 125 -3.85 -18.86 11.23
N ARG A 126 -4.88 -18.67 10.40
CA ARG A 126 -6.23 -18.24 10.82
C ARG A 126 -7.23 -19.39 10.96
N GLY A 127 -6.77 -20.63 10.78
CA GLY A 127 -7.51 -21.87 11.12
C GLY A 127 -6.76 -22.63 12.18
#